data_AF-A0A972JWL6-F1
#
_entry.id   AF-A0A972JWL6-F1
#
_cell.length_a   1.000
_cell.length_b   1.000
_cell.length_c   1.000
_cell.angle_alpha   90.00
_cell.angle_beta   90.00
_cell.angle_gamma   90.00
#
_symmetry.space_group_name_H-M   'P 1'
#
loop_
_entity.id
_entity.type
_entity.pdbx_description
1 polymer ?
#
loop_
_entity_poly.entity_id
_entity_poly.type
_entity_poly.pdbx_seq_one_letter_code
_entity_poly.pdbx_strand_id
1 'polypeptide(L)' 'MHDFLQIKAAAKFLGVSPNTLRNWERSGKLTTYRHPINGYRLYKKTDLETLLSSIQRSDQTISTRQTDLLVSH' A
#
# COMPACT_ATOMS: atom_id res chain seq x y z
N MET A 1 2.36 20.82 0.87
CA MET A 1 2.53 20.55 -0.57
C MET A 1 1.89 19.20 -0.85
N HIS A 2 0.81 19.16 -1.63
CA HIS A 2 0.16 17.89 -1.96
C HIS A 2 0.72 17.38 -3.29
N ASP A 3 1.73 16.53 -3.21
CA ASP A 3 2.24 15.84 -4.39
C ASP A 3 1.28 14.72 -4.75
N PHE A 4 0.75 14.78 -5.96
CA PHE A 4 -0.03 13.70 -6.55
C PHE A 4 0.88 12.84 -7.42
N LEU A 5 0.84 11.53 -7.21
CA LEU A 5 1.62 10.56 -7.96
C LEU A 5 0.72 9.78 -8.91
N GLN A 6 1.25 9.42 -10.08
CA GLN A 6 0.62 8.43 -10.96
C GLN A 6 0.92 7.02 -10.46
N ILE A 7 0.20 6.03 -11.00
CA ILE A 7 0.29 4.63 -10.56
C ILE A 7 1.73 4.07 -10.56
N LYS A 8 2.55 4.42 -11.54
CA LYS A 8 3.95 3.97 -11.63
C LYS A 8 4.80 4.57 -10.50
N ALA A 9 4.66 5.86 -10.24
CA ALA A 9 5.40 6.55 -9.19
C ALA A 9 4.93 6.11 -7.80
N ALA A 10 3.63 5.96 -7.60
CA ALA A 10 3.05 5.44 -6.36
C ALA A 10 3.51 4.00 -6.07
N ALA A 11 3.53 3.12 -7.08
CA ALA A 11 4.03 1.75 -6.94
C ALA A 11 5.50 1.73 -6.54
N LYS A 12 6.34 2.56 -7.18
CA LYS A 12 7.75 2.70 -6.83
C LYS A 12 7.94 3.25 -5.42
N PHE A 13 7.13 4.22 -5.01
CA PHE A 13 7.16 4.80 -3.66
C PHE A 13 6.83 3.77 -2.58
N LEU A 14 5.84 2.91 -2.83
CA LEU A 14 5.42 1.85 -1.93
C LEU A 14 6.30 0.59 -1.99
N GLY A 15 7.24 0.49 -2.93
CA GLY A 15 8.06 -0.70 -3.14
C GLY A 15 7.28 -1.91 -3.66
N VAL A 16 6.13 -1.70 -4.31
CA VAL A 16 5.28 -2.78 -4.84
C VAL A 16 5.16 -2.72 -6.36
N SER A 17 4.65 -3.81 -6.97
CA SER A 17 4.36 -3.79 -8.40
C SER A 17 3.14 -2.87 -8.70
N PRO A 18 3.09 -2.23 -9.88
CA PRO A 18 1.89 -1.51 -10.32
C PRO A 18 0.63 -2.38 -10.36
N ASN A 19 0.77 -3.70 -10.53
CA ASN A 19 -0.36 -4.62 -10.51
C ASN A 19 -0.92 -4.82 -9.09
N THR A 20 -0.04 -4.92 -8.09
CA THR A 20 -0.41 -4.94 -6.67
C THR A 20 -1.21 -3.69 -6.30
N LEU A 21 -0.75 -2.52 -6.75
CA LEU A 21 -1.44 -1.26 -6.50
C LEU A 21 -2.84 -1.21 -7.14
N ARG A 22 -3.00 -1.76 -8.38
CA ARG A 22 -4.32 -1.91 -9.01
C ARG A 22 -5.24 -2.85 -8.24
N ASN A 23 -4.70 -3.94 -7.70
CA ASN A 23 -5.48 -4.87 -6.89
C ASN A 23 -6.00 -4.21 -5.62
N TRP A 24 -5.18 -3.39 -4.95
CA TRP A 24 -5.62 -2.64 -3.77
C TRP A 24 -6.66 -1.57 -4.08
N GLU A 25 -6.54 -0.91 -5.22
CA GLU A 25 -7.57 -0.01 -5.70
C GLU A 25 -8.90 -0.75 -5.95
N ARG A 26 -8.85 -1.89 -6.65
CA ARG A 26 -10.04 -2.74 -6.90
C ARG A 26 -10.65 -3.27 -5.61
N SER A 27 -9.84 -3.54 -4.59
CA SER A 27 -10.30 -3.98 -3.28
C SER A 27 -10.75 -2.84 -2.36
N GLY A 28 -10.74 -1.58 -2.83
CA GLY A 28 -11.13 -0.41 -2.04
C GLY A 28 -10.16 -0.03 -0.92
N LYS A 29 -8.94 -0.59 -0.90
CA LYS A 29 -7.91 -0.28 0.11
C LYS A 29 -7.23 1.06 -0.13
N LEU A 30 -7.42 1.64 -1.32
CA LEU A 30 -6.75 2.87 -1.72
C LEU A 30 -7.70 3.79 -2.50
N THR A 31 -7.80 5.03 -2.05
CA THR A 31 -8.60 6.05 -2.72
C THR A 31 -7.85 6.59 -3.94
N THR A 32 -8.52 6.61 -5.09
CA THR A 32 -8.00 7.26 -6.31
C THR A 32 -8.70 8.58 -6.54
N TYR A 33 -7.93 9.57 -6.94
CA TYR A 33 -8.45 10.84 -7.43
C TYR A 33 -8.34 10.84 -8.95
N ARG A 34 -9.37 11.35 -9.63
CA ARG A 34 -9.31 11.57 -11.07
C ARG A 34 -8.87 13.00 -11.33
N HIS A 35 -7.85 13.16 -12.18
CA HIS A 35 -7.46 14.48 -12.63
C HIS A 35 -8.62 15.08 -13.45
N PRO A 36 -9.10 16.30 -13.13
CA PRO A 36 -10.31 16.88 -13.73
C PRO A 36 -10.20 17.10 -15.24
N ILE A 37 -8.99 17.34 -15.75
CA ILE A 37 -8.76 17.70 -17.16
C ILE A 37 -8.51 16.48 -18.08
N ASN A 38 -7.78 15.47 -17.61
CA ASN A 38 -7.25 14.39 -18.46
C ASN A 38 -7.58 12.98 -17.91
N GLY A 39 -8.37 12.88 -16.83
CA GLY A 39 -8.97 11.62 -16.36
C GLY A 39 -7.99 10.60 -15.78
N TYR A 40 -6.70 10.91 -15.72
CA TYR A 40 -5.68 10.05 -15.13
C TYR A 40 -5.91 9.85 -13.64
N ARG A 41 -5.51 8.67 -13.16
CA ARG A 41 -5.55 8.32 -11.74
C ARG A 41 -4.36 8.92 -11.03
N LEU A 42 -4.68 9.67 -9.99
CA LEU A 42 -3.74 10.33 -9.11
C LEU A 42 -3.90 9.77 -7.70
N TYR A 43 -2.76 9.62 -7.04
CA TYR A 43 -2.64 9.14 -5.67
C TYR A 43 -2.00 10.25 -4.85
N LYS A 44 -2.67 10.71 -3.79
CA LYS A 44 -2.07 11.68 -2.87
C LYS A 44 -0.93 11.00 -2.13
N LYS A 45 0.21 11.67 -2.06
CA LYS A 45 1.37 11.16 -1.32
C LYS A 45 1.04 10.87 0.16
N THR A 46 0.24 11.71 0.80
CA THR A 46 -0.23 11.51 2.19
C THR A 46 -1.02 10.21 2.37
N ASP A 47 -1.83 9.84 1.38
CA ASP A 47 -2.64 8.62 1.42
C ASP A 47 -1.72 7.39 1.25
N LEU A 48 -0.69 7.50 0.41
CA LEU A 48 0.33 6.47 0.23
C LEU A 48 1.19 6.28 1.48
N GLU A 49 1.58 7.36 2.17
CA GLU A 49 2.31 7.30 3.44
C GLU A 49 1.48 6.60 4.52
N THR A 50 0.20 6.97 4.64
CA THR A 50 -0.73 6.33 5.58
C THR A 50 -0.88 4.84 5.29
N LEU A 51 -1.01 4.46 4.01
CA LEU A 51 -1.08 3.07 3.59
C LEU A 51 0.20 2.32 3.94
N LEU A 52 1.37 2.89 3.66
CA LEU A 52 2.67 2.29 3.97
C LEU A 52 2.79 1.96 5.46
N SER A 53 2.41 2.91 6.32
CA SER A 53 2.38 2.70 7.77
C SER A 53 1.37 1.64 8.21
N SER A 54 0.28 1.43 7.47
CA SER A 54 -0.69 0.36 7.72
C SER A 54 -0.15 -1.01 7.29
N ILE A 55 0.54 -1.08 6.14
CA ILE A 55 1.12 -2.33 5.62
C ILE A 55 2.20 -2.84 6.58
N GLN A 56 3.10 -1.96 7.04
CA GLN A 56 4.14 -2.32 8.00
C GLN A 56 3.58 -2.86 9.31
N ARG A 57 2.46 -2.32 9.79
CA ARG A 57 1.78 -2.85 10.99
C ARG A 57 1.16 -4.23 10.78
N SER A 58 0.68 -4.55 9.58
CA SER A 58 0.08 -5.87 9.29
C SER A 58 1.11 -6.99 9.10
N ASP A 59 2.33 -6.65 8.70
CA ASP A 59 3.44 -7.61 8.54
C ASP A 59 3.94 -8.13 9.91
N GLN A 60 3.94 -7.26 10.92
CA GLN A 60 4.35 -7.59 12.30
C GLN A 60 3.41 -8.58 12.99
N THR A 61 2.15 -8.71 12.55
CA THR A 61 1.14 -9.56 13.22
C THR A 61 1.27 -11.05 12.87
N ILE A 62 2.00 -11.41 11.81
CA ILE A 62 2.19 -12.81 11.39
C ILE A 62 3.51 -13.41 11.95
N SER A 63 4.44 -12.58 12.45
CA SER A 63 5.74 -13.05 12.94
C SER A 63 5.75 -13.58 14.40
N THR A 64 4.62 -13.57 15.14
CA THR A 64 4.60 -13.93 16.58
C THR A 64 3.86 -15.25 16.87
N ARG A 65 3.70 -16.16 15.91
CA ARG A 65 3.04 -17.47 16.15
C ARG A 65 3.83 -18.71 15.75
N GLN A 66 5.17 -18.66 15.78
CA GLN A 66 5.96 -19.87 15.56
C GLN A 66 7.25 -19.95 16.40
N THR A 67 7.11 -19.92 17.73
CA THR A 67 8.15 -20.38 18.67
C THR A 67 7.59 -21.19 19.84
N ASP A 68 6.37 -21.74 19.74
CA ASP A 68 5.73 -22.46 20.86
C ASP A 68 5.63 -23.98 20.68
N LEU A 69 6.28 -24.59 19.68
CA LEU A 69 6.27 -26.05 19.53
C LEU A 69 7.61 -26.59 19.03
N LEU A 70 8.60 -26.61 19.93
CA LEU A 70 9.48 -27.77 20.05
C LEU A 70 9.81 -27.99 21.53
N VAL A 71 8.77 -28.50 22.20
CA VAL A 71 8.79 -29.51 23.27
C VAL A 71 10.18 -29.93 23.74
N SER A 72 10.42 -29.65 25.02
CA SER A 72 11.06 -30.52 26.00
C SER A 72 11.57 -31.86 25.46
N HIS A 73 12.88 -32.07 25.45
CA HIS A 73 13.58 -33.27 25.94
C HIS A 73 15.05 -32.91 26.13
#